data_AF-A0A355BA84-F1
#
_entry.id   AF-A0A355BA84-F1
#
_cell.length_a   1.000
_cell.length_b   1.000
_cell.length_c   1.000
_cell.angle_alpha   90.00
_cell.angle_beta   90.00
_cell.angle_gamma   90.00
#
_symmetry.space_group_name_H-M   'P 1'
#
loop_
_entity.id
_entity.type
_entity.pdbx_description
1 polymer ?
#
loop_
_entity_poly.entity_id
_entity_poly.type
_entity_poly.pdbx_seq_one_letter_code
_entity_poly.pdbx_strand_id
1 'polypeptide(L)' 'ESDYKKYLLEHYTFLNRPVFIINNKIYIGNSQKNIKEVQIVLENE' A
#
# COMPACT_ATOMS: atom_id res chain seq x y z
N GLU A 1 -19.14 -13.09 1.08
CA GLU A 1 -17.96 -12.26 1.41
C GLU A 1 -16.73 -12.52 0.54
N SER A 2 -16.47 -13.74 0.06
CA SER A 2 -15.25 -14.06 -0.70
C SER A 2 -15.17 -13.48 -2.12
N ASP A 3 -16.30 -13.15 -2.76
CA ASP A 3 -16.33 -12.66 -4.14
C ASP A 3 -15.72 -11.26 -4.32
N TYR A 4 -15.92 -10.34 -3.37
CA TYR A 4 -15.43 -8.96 -3.50
C TYR A 4 -13.89 -8.88 -3.55
N LYS A 5 -13.21 -9.80 -2.85
CA LYS A 5 -11.75 -9.88 -2.85
C LYS A 5 -11.21 -10.28 -4.23
N LYS A 6 -11.94 -11.13 -4.96
CA LYS A 6 -11.56 -11.60 -6.29
C LYS A 6 -11.73 -10.51 -7.34
N TYR A 7 -12.84 -9.78 -7.31
CA TYR A 7 -13.06 -8.63 -8.20
C TYR A 7 -12.06 -7.48 -7.95
N LEU A 8 -11.60 -7.27 -6.70
CA LEU A 8 -10.56 -6.29 -6.37
C LEU A 8 -9.18 -6.68 -6.96
N LEU A 9 -8.88 -7.98 -7.04
CA LEU A 9 -7.66 -8.52 -7.66
C LEU A 9 -7.72 -8.47 -9.20
N GLU A 10 -8.87 -8.73 -9.81
CA GLU A 10 -9.06 -8.67 -11.27
C GLU A 10 -8.95 -7.24 -11.82
N HIS A 11 -9.37 -6.25 -11.03
CA HIS A 11 -9.25 -4.84 -11.36
C HIS A 11 -8.23 -4.13 -10.45
N TYR A 12 -6.97 -4.58 -10.47
CA TYR A 12 -5.83 -3.95 -9.78
C TYR A 12 -5.61 -2.45 -10.15
N THR A 13 -6.35 -1.94 -11.13
CA THR A 13 -6.47 -0.50 -11.44
C THR A 13 -7.16 0.31 -10.34
N PHE A 14 -7.99 -0.30 -9.48
CA PHE A 14 -8.64 0.40 -8.36
C PHE A 14 -7.75 0.52 -7.12
N LEU A 15 -6.62 -0.20 -7.07
CA LEU A 15 -5.66 -0.05 -5.98
C LEU A 15 -4.91 1.28 -6.14
N ASN A 16 -5.04 2.15 -5.13
CA ASN A 16 -4.35 3.44 -5.06
C ASN A 16 -2.83 3.23 -5.14
N ARG A 17 -2.24 3.56 -6.28
CA ARG A 17 -0.78 3.62 -6.45
C ARG A 17 -0.29 4.99 -5.98
N PRO A 18 0.91 5.11 -5.40
CA PRO A 18 1.95 4.09 -5.20
C PRO A 18 1.67 3.13 -4.04
N VAL A 19 2.19 1.90 -4.13
CA VAL A 19 2.16 0.91 -3.05
C VAL A 19 3.59 0.60 -2.64
N PHE A 20 3.92 0.76 -1.35
CA PHE A 20 5.23 0.47 -0.78
C PHE A 20 5.12 -0.72 0.17
N ILE A 21 6.03 -1.68 0.07
CA ILE A 21 6.11 -2.84 0.96
C ILE A 21 7.47 -2.79 1.64
N ILE A 22 7.50 -2.52 2.94
CA ILE A 22 8.74 -2.35 3.71
C ILE A 22 8.58 -3.06 5.05
N ASN A 23 9.54 -3.91 5.42
CA ASN A 23 9.56 -4.66 6.69
C ASN A 23 8.21 -5.33 7.04
N ASN A 24 7.61 -6.00 6.05
CA ASN A 24 6.34 -6.72 6.19
C ASN A 24 5.10 -5.82 6.45
N LYS A 25 5.24 -4.49 6.35
CA LYS A 25 4.12 -3.53 6.31
C LYS A 25 3.83 -3.10 4.87
N ILE A 26 2.55 -2.89 4.57
CA ILE A 26 2.05 -2.46 3.26
C ILE A 26 1.47 -1.05 3.39
N TYR A 27 2.00 -0.12 2.61
CA TYR A 27 1.55 1.27 2.53
C TYR A 27 0.94 1.51 1.15
N ILE A 28 -0.35 1.88 1.10
CA ILE A 28 -1.11 2.00 -0.16
C ILE A 28 -1.56 3.45 -0.33
N GLY A 29 -1.19 4.06 -1.46
CA GLY A 29 -1.52 5.45 -1.80
C GLY A 29 -0.57 6.49 -1.21
N ASN A 30 -0.68 7.72 -1.74
CA ASN A 30 0.17 8.87 -1.43
C ASN A 30 -0.29 9.67 -0.19
N SER A 31 -1.04 9.06 0.73
CA SER A 31 -1.47 9.72 1.96
C SER A 31 -0.26 10.25 2.74
N GLN A 32 -0.34 11.46 3.30
CA GLN A 32 0.75 12.06 4.08
C GLN A 32 1.27 11.15 5.20
N LYS A 33 0.37 10.39 5.85
CA LYS A 33 0.77 9.44 6.90
C LYS A 33 1.63 8.31 6.33
N ASN A 34 1.26 7.77 5.18
CA ASN A 34 1.98 6.67 4.53
C ASN A 34 3.35 7.13 4.05
N ILE A 35 3.44 8.31 3.43
CA ILE A 35 4.73 8.86 2.96
C ILE A 35 5.67 9.11 4.15
N LYS A 36 5.18 9.69 5.25
CA LYS A 36 6.00 9.91 6.45
C LYS A 36 6.50 8.62 7.07
N GLU A 37 5.63 7.61 7.21
CA GLU A 37 6.03 6.30 7.71
C GLU A 37 7.08 5.64 6.80
N VAL A 38 6.89 5.69 5.47
CA VAL A 38 7.87 5.17 4.51
C VAL A 38 9.21 5.90 4.64
N GLN A 39 9.22 7.22 4.78
CA GLN A 39 10.45 7.99 4.99
C GLN A 39 11.16 7.60 6.29
N ILE A 40 10.44 7.50 7.40
CA ILE A 40 11.01 7.10 8.70
C ILE A 40 11.60 5.69 8.61
N VAL A 41 10.92 4.75 7.97
CA VAL A 41 11.43 3.37 7.86
C VAL A 41 12.68 3.31 6.97
N LEU A 42 12.74 4.09 5.90
CA LEU A 42 13.93 4.19 5.03
C LEU A 42 15.11 4.93 5.68
N GLU A 43 14.86 5.89 6.58
CA GLU A 43 15.91 6.62 7.31
C GLU A 43 16.53 5.82 8.47
N ASN A 44 15.88 4.74 8.93
CA ASN A 44 16.35 3.89 10.03
C ASN A 44 17.13 2.64 9.56
N GLU A 45 17.50 2.55 8.28
CA GLU A 45 18.51 1.61 7.77
C GLU A 45 19.90 2.27 7.70
#